data_AF-A0A1F5GQ89-F1
#
_entry.id   AF-A0A1F5GQ89-F1
#
_cell.length_a   1.000
_cell.length_b   1.000
_cell.length_c   1.000
_cell.angle_alpha   90.00
_cell.angle_beta   90.00
_cell.angle_gamma   90.00
#
_symmetry.space_group_name_H-M   'P 1'
#
loop_
_entity.id
_entity.type
_entity.pdbx_description
1 polymer ?
#
loop_
_entity_poly.entity_id
_entity_poly.type
_entity_poly.pdbx_seq_one_letter_code
_entity_poly.pdbx_strand_id
1 'polypeptide(L)'
;MASINNRGFANLLILPLVALIIAGFFVLFQSKFKNTTSESLGKITPQIKNEVSLSIIGSELLAEGKVTSKEQDPYSNDSQSSLDLTLTSGQLVKVIIPSKDSLCDAKGIMDSYNLTRVNENVEVFGKITRKNEITLCDSQKYYLKILPS
;
A
#
# COMPACT_ATOMS: atom_id res chain seq x y z
N MET A 1 22.91 -48.73 -56.95
CA MET A 1 22.15 -49.69 -56.13
C MET A 1 21.25 -48.89 -55.21
N ALA A 2 19.93 -48.99 -55.42
CA ALA A 2 18.91 -48.38 -54.58
C ALA A 2 18.66 -49.25 -53.35
N SER A 3 18.51 -48.63 -52.18
CA SER A 3 17.88 -49.26 -51.02
C SER A 3 16.98 -48.21 -50.36
N ILE A 4 15.70 -48.31 -50.70
CA ILE A 4 14.61 -47.57 -50.06
C ILE A 4 14.18 -48.43 -48.89
N ASN A 5 14.44 -47.99 -47.67
CA ASN A 5 13.92 -48.66 -46.48
C ASN A 5 12.83 -47.81 -45.84
N ASN A 6 11.65 -48.40 -45.83
CA ASN A 6 10.37 -47.87 -45.42
C ASN A 6 10.27 -47.94 -43.89
N ARG A 7 10.31 -46.80 -43.19
CA ARG A 7 9.90 -46.72 -41.76
C ARG A 7 9.24 -45.39 -41.45
N GLY A 8 7.96 -45.46 -41.12
CA GLY A 8 7.38 -44.62 -40.08
C GLY A 8 6.58 -43.39 -40.55
N PHE A 9 5.47 -43.63 -41.24
CA PHE A 9 4.31 -42.74 -41.26
C PHE A 9 3.74 -42.56 -39.83
N ALA A 10 4.42 -41.78 -38.99
CA ALA A 10 3.98 -41.52 -37.62
C ALA A 10 4.17 -40.07 -37.20
N ASN A 11 4.21 -39.13 -38.14
CA ASN A 11 4.52 -37.72 -37.86
C ASN A 11 3.44 -36.73 -38.29
N LEU A 12 2.18 -37.18 -38.44
CA LEU A 12 1.11 -36.33 -38.97
C LEU A 12 -0.17 -36.33 -38.14
N LEU A 13 -0.10 -36.58 -36.82
CA LEU A 13 -1.28 -36.61 -35.94
C LEU A 13 -1.03 -36.10 -34.51
N ILE A 14 0.04 -35.33 -34.26
CA ILE A 14 0.34 -34.77 -32.92
C ILE A 14 0.18 -33.24 -32.88
N LEU A 15 -0.18 -32.60 -34.01
CA LEU A 15 -0.25 -31.13 -34.08
C LEU A 15 -1.59 -30.47 -33.67
N PRO A 16 -2.77 -31.12 -33.58
CA PRO A 16 -3.97 -30.40 -33.14
C PRO A 16 -4.22 -30.48 -31.62
N LEU A 17 -3.63 -31.43 -30.89
CA LEU A 17 -3.94 -31.61 -29.47
C LEU A 17 -3.22 -30.61 -28.55
N VAL A 18 -2.05 -30.11 -28.96
CA VAL A 18 -1.27 -29.14 -28.16
C VAL A 18 -1.85 -27.72 -28.26
N ALA A 19 -2.54 -27.39 -29.36
CA ALA A 19 -3.12 -26.06 -29.56
C ALA A 19 -4.35 -25.77 -28.66
N LEU A 20 -5.10 -26.81 -28.28
CA LEU A 20 -6.31 -26.65 -27.46
C LEU A 20 -6.02 -26.45 -25.96
N ILE A 21 -4.86 -26.92 -25.47
CA ILE A 21 -4.47 -26.75 -24.06
C ILE A 21 -3.96 -25.33 -23.80
N ILE A 22 -3.30 -24.70 -24.78
CA ILE A 22 -2.76 -23.33 -24.64
C ILE A 22 -3.88 -22.28 -24.62
N ALA A 23 -4.93 -22.48 -25.42
CA ALA A 23 -6.08 -21.56 -25.43
C ALA A 23 -6.91 -21.61 -24.14
N GLY A 24 -7.06 -22.78 -23.52
CA GLY A 24 -7.80 -22.94 -22.26
C GLY A 24 -7.10 -22.30 -21.05
N PHE A 25 -5.76 -22.35 -21.00
CA PHE A 25 -5.00 -21.74 -19.90
C PHE A 25 -4.95 -20.20 -20.00
N PHE A 26 -4.96 -19.64 -21.22
CA PHE A 26 -4.88 -18.20 -21.44
C PHE A 26 -6.17 -17.46 -21.04
N VAL A 27 -7.34 -18.09 -21.17
CA VAL A 27 -8.62 -17.48 -20.73
C VAL A 27 -8.74 -17.44 -19.21
N LEU A 28 -8.15 -18.40 -18.49
CA LEU A 28 -8.11 -18.37 -17.02
C LEU A 28 -7.08 -17.37 -16.47
N PHE A 29 -6.00 -17.08 -17.21
CA PHE A 29 -4.99 -16.10 -16.78
C PHE A 29 -5.41 -14.65 -16.99
N GLN A 30 -6.23 -14.35 -18.02
CA GLN A 30 -6.74 -12.99 -18.26
C GLN A 30 -7.79 -12.52 -17.24
N SER A 31 -8.31 -13.41 -16.40
CA SER A 31 -9.17 -13.02 -15.28
C SER A 31 -8.40 -12.54 -14.05
N LYS A 32 -7.05 -12.63 -14.04
CA LYS A 32 -6.19 -12.17 -12.94
C LYS A 32 -5.30 -10.96 -13.26
N PHE A 33 -5.35 -10.40 -14.46
CA PHE A 33 -4.57 -9.22 -14.87
C PHE A 33 -5.44 -8.16 -15.56
N LYS A 34 -6.61 -7.83 -15.01
CA LYS A 34 -7.12 -6.46 -15.14
C LYS A 34 -6.44 -5.61 -14.08
N ASN A 35 -5.31 -5.00 -14.45
CA ASN A 35 -4.90 -3.63 -14.08
C ASN A 35 -3.39 -3.45 -14.29
N THR A 36 -2.98 -3.33 -15.54
CA THR A 36 -1.81 -2.56 -15.98
C THR A 36 -2.21 -2.17 -17.41
N THR A 37 -2.21 -0.91 -17.85
CA THR A 37 -1.13 0.07 -17.82
C THR A 37 -1.72 1.37 -18.40
N SER A 38 -1.31 2.54 -17.91
CA SER A 38 -0.87 3.61 -18.83
C SER A 38 -0.08 4.66 -18.07
N GLU A 39 1.22 4.65 -18.30
CA GLU A 39 2.05 5.82 -18.20
C GLU A 39 1.62 6.80 -19.29
N SER A 40 1.27 8.03 -18.92
CA SER A 40 1.21 9.20 -19.80
C SER A 40 1.20 10.43 -18.90
N LEU A 41 2.28 11.23 -19.00
CA LEU A 41 2.38 12.55 -18.40
C LEU A 41 1.16 13.40 -18.83
N GLY A 42 0.33 13.78 -17.87
CA GLY A 42 -0.72 14.76 -18.10
C GLY A 42 -1.77 14.75 -16.99
N LYS A 43 -1.91 15.89 -16.31
CA LYS A 43 -2.98 16.22 -15.35
C LYS A 43 -2.92 15.48 -14.01
N ILE A 44 -2.32 16.18 -13.03
CA ILE A 44 -2.75 16.12 -11.64
C ILE A 44 -4.24 16.53 -11.65
N THR A 45 -5.14 15.57 -11.44
CA THR A 45 -6.56 15.83 -11.20
C THR A 45 -6.94 14.96 -10.00
N PRO A 46 -7.56 15.54 -8.95
CA PRO A 46 -7.63 14.96 -7.62
C PRO A 46 -8.57 13.76 -7.65
N GLN A 47 -8.00 12.56 -7.51
CA GLN A 47 -8.81 11.35 -7.44
C GLN A 47 -9.36 11.20 -6.02
N ILE A 48 -10.60 11.66 -5.90
CA ILE A 48 -11.69 10.96 -5.21
C ILE A 48 -11.56 10.88 -3.69
N LYS A 49 -12.34 11.76 -3.06
CA LYS A 49 -12.97 11.64 -1.74
C LYS A 49 -13.83 10.36 -1.69
N ASN A 50 -13.22 9.18 -1.70
CA ASN A 50 -13.85 7.90 -1.42
C ASN A 50 -13.16 7.33 -0.21
N GLU A 51 -13.97 6.96 0.77
CA GLU A 51 -13.58 6.29 2.01
C GLU A 51 -12.46 5.29 1.75
N VAL A 52 -11.21 5.70 2.04
CA VAL A 52 -10.12 4.75 2.07
C VAL A 52 -10.37 3.89 3.29
N SER A 53 -11.09 2.79 3.07
CA SER A 53 -11.21 1.73 4.06
C SER A 53 -9.79 1.34 4.44
N LEU A 54 -9.36 1.68 5.66
CA LEU A 54 -8.11 1.23 6.27
C LEU A 54 -8.12 -0.29 6.50
N SER A 55 -8.23 -1.05 5.41
CA SER A 55 -8.46 -2.50 5.40
C SER A 55 -7.39 -3.26 4.63
N ILE A 56 -6.56 -2.58 3.84
CA ILE A 56 -5.47 -3.22 3.11
C ILE A 56 -4.20 -3.10 3.95
N ILE A 57 -3.96 -4.09 4.80
CA ILE A 57 -2.71 -4.16 5.56
C ILE A 57 -1.54 -4.25 4.56
N GLY A 58 -0.51 -3.45 4.79
CA GLY A 58 0.69 -3.35 3.97
C GLY A 58 0.68 -2.20 2.97
N SER A 59 -0.46 -1.54 2.70
CA SER A 59 -0.52 -0.40 1.79
C SER A 59 -0.12 0.91 2.47
N GLU A 60 0.37 1.87 1.69
CA GLU A 60 0.59 3.24 2.13
C GLU A 60 -0.71 4.05 2.07
N LEU A 61 -0.88 4.99 2.99
CA LEU A 61 -2.08 5.84 3.07
C LEU A 61 -1.72 7.27 3.48
N LEU A 62 -2.32 8.23 2.78
CA LEU A 62 -2.48 9.60 3.21
C LEU A 62 -3.79 9.74 4.00
N ALA A 63 -3.69 10.20 5.24
CA ALA A 63 -4.81 10.40 6.13
C ALA A 63 -4.78 11.82 6.69
N GLU A 64 -5.90 12.53 6.53
CA GLU A 64 -6.12 13.83 7.15
C GLU A 64 -7.20 13.71 8.22
N GLY A 65 -6.93 14.26 9.40
CA GLY A 65 -7.84 14.13 10.52
C GLY A 65 -7.53 15.07 11.67
N LYS A 66 -8.47 15.15 12.60
CA LYS A 66 -8.33 15.92 13.83
C LYS A 66 -7.77 15.03 14.93
N VAL A 67 -6.76 15.52 15.64
CA VAL A 67 -6.16 14.82 16.78
C VAL A 67 -7.14 14.79 17.94
N THR A 68 -7.52 13.60 18.39
CA THR A 68 -8.43 13.40 19.52
C THR A 68 -7.72 12.97 20.79
N SER A 69 -6.59 12.26 20.65
CA SER A 69 -5.75 11.87 21.78
C SER A 69 -4.28 11.83 21.36
N LYS A 70 -3.40 12.01 22.35
CA LYS A 70 -1.95 11.94 22.21
C LYS A 70 -1.35 11.30 23.46
N GLU A 71 -0.47 10.34 23.26
CA GLU A 71 0.25 9.69 24.36
C GLU A 71 1.25 10.67 25.02
N GLN A 72 1.18 10.79 26.35
CA GLN A 72 1.93 11.82 27.08
C GLN A 72 3.44 11.54 27.15
N ASP A 73 3.84 10.27 27.18
CA ASP A 73 5.25 9.90 27.29
C ASP A 73 5.64 8.98 26.12
N PRO A 74 6.19 9.57 25.03
CA PRO A 74 6.57 8.85 23.82
C PRO A 74 7.68 7.82 24.02
N TYR A 75 8.33 7.78 25.19
CA TYR A 75 9.44 6.88 25.47
C TYR A 75 9.17 5.87 26.61
N SER A 76 8.01 5.98 27.29
CA SER A 76 7.69 5.16 28.46
C SER A 76 7.29 3.71 28.13
N ASN A 77 6.62 3.48 27.01
CA ASN A 77 6.01 2.19 26.67
C ASN A 77 6.57 1.67 25.35
N ASP A 78 7.26 0.53 25.39
CA ASP A 78 7.66 -0.26 24.22
C ASP A 78 8.42 0.46 23.09
N SER A 79 8.95 1.65 23.37
CA SER A 79 9.66 2.50 22.41
C SER A 79 8.79 2.99 21.25
N GLN A 80 7.48 3.15 21.48
CA GLN A 80 6.55 3.69 20.49
C GLN A 80 5.68 4.78 21.11
N SER A 81 5.24 5.71 20.28
CA SER A 81 4.27 6.76 20.63
C SER A 81 3.02 6.61 19.78
N SER A 82 1.89 7.09 20.27
CA SER A 82 0.63 7.04 19.53
C SER A 82 -0.14 8.36 19.50
N LEU A 83 -0.75 8.65 18.34
CA LEU A 83 -1.76 9.68 18.15
C LEU A 83 -3.08 9.02 17.72
N ASP A 84 -4.19 9.38 18.34
CA ASP A 84 -5.50 9.01 17.83
C ASP A 84 -6.08 10.16 17.02
N LEU A 85 -6.53 9.86 15.81
CA LEU A 85 -7.11 10.80 14.85
C LEU A 85 -8.56 10.41 14.55
N THR A 86 -9.41 11.42 14.44
CA THR A 86 -10.70 11.31 13.75
C THR A 86 -10.55 11.86 12.35
N LEU A 87 -10.62 11.00 11.35
CA LEU A 87 -10.53 11.40 9.95
C LEU A 87 -11.75 12.24 9.54
N THR A 88 -11.66 12.95 8.42
CA THR A 88 -12.80 13.68 7.84
C THR A 88 -13.99 12.76 7.50
N SER A 89 -13.75 11.45 7.31
CA SER A 89 -14.79 10.44 7.14
C SER A 89 -15.52 10.05 8.44
N GLY A 90 -15.05 10.53 9.60
CA GLY A 90 -15.55 10.13 10.92
C GLY A 90 -14.91 8.85 11.47
N GLN A 91 -14.02 8.21 10.73
CA GLN A 91 -13.30 7.02 11.17
C GLN A 91 -12.20 7.36 12.18
N LEU A 92 -12.09 6.55 13.23
CA LEU A 92 -10.99 6.61 14.19
C LEU A 92 -9.78 5.83 13.67
N VAL A 93 -8.62 6.46 13.66
CA VAL A 93 -7.34 5.89 13.24
C VAL A 93 -6.29 6.15 14.30
N LYS A 94 -5.53 5.12 14.64
CA LYS A 94 -4.34 5.24 15.48
C LYS A 94 -3.11 5.41 14.60
N VAL A 95 -2.29 6.40 14.88
CA VAL A 95 -1.00 6.62 14.24
C VAL A 95 0.09 6.20 15.21
N ILE A 96 0.91 5.25 14.81
CA ILE A 96 2.04 4.73 15.58
C ILE A 96 3.33 5.37 15.10
N ILE A 97 4.12 5.88 16.04
CA ILE A 97 5.41 6.52 15.79
C ILE A 97 6.47 5.74 16.56
N PRO A 98 7.32 4.97 15.88
CA PRO A 98 8.45 4.30 16.52
C PRO A 98 9.44 5.33 17.10
N SER A 99 9.59 5.37 18.41
CA SER A 99 10.38 6.38 19.13
C SER A 99 11.89 6.09 19.17
N LYS A 100 12.31 4.89 18.74
CA LYS A 100 13.72 4.48 18.68
C LYS A 100 14.17 4.10 17.28
N ASP A 101 13.38 4.42 16.25
CA ASP A 101 13.76 4.14 14.88
C ASP A 101 14.58 5.30 14.30
N SER A 102 15.82 5.01 13.92
CA SER A 102 16.74 5.99 13.32
C SER A 102 16.18 6.69 12.08
N LEU A 103 15.27 6.05 11.34
CA LEU A 103 14.60 6.65 10.19
C LEU A 103 13.59 7.71 10.65
N CYS A 104 12.81 7.44 11.71
CA CYS A 104 11.87 8.42 12.26
C CYS A 104 12.57 9.68 12.74
N ASP A 105 13.68 9.50 13.46
CA ASP A 105 14.46 10.59 14.02
C ASP A 105 15.11 11.44 12.92
N ALA A 106 15.69 10.79 11.89
CA ALA A 106 16.34 11.49 10.78
C ALA A 106 15.40 12.44 10.00
N LYS A 107 14.08 12.19 10.02
CA LYS A 107 13.07 13.04 9.37
C LYS A 107 12.33 13.98 10.34
N GLY A 108 12.72 14.04 11.61
CA GLY A 108 12.08 14.93 12.59
C GLY A 108 10.62 14.57 12.87
N ILE A 109 10.24 13.30 12.74
CA ILE A 109 8.86 12.86 13.02
C ILE A 109 8.53 13.06 14.48
N MET A 110 9.48 12.78 15.38
CA MET A 110 9.28 12.95 16.82
C MET A 110 9.13 14.42 17.21
N ASP A 111 9.83 15.34 16.53
CA ASP A 111 9.65 16.79 16.73
C ASP A 111 8.24 17.22 16.32
N SER A 112 7.78 16.74 15.16
CA SER A 112 6.43 17.00 14.67
C SER A 112 5.36 16.44 15.61
N TYR A 113 5.58 15.22 16.13
CA TYR A 113 4.74 14.61 17.14
C TYR A 113 4.69 15.47 18.40
N ASN A 114 5.84 15.91 18.91
CA ASN A 114 5.92 16.71 20.13
C ASN A 114 5.21 18.06 20.00
N LEU A 115 5.26 18.68 18.82
CA LEU A 115 4.55 19.92 18.52
C LEU A 115 3.04 19.74 18.37
N THR A 116 2.60 18.56 17.91
CA THR A 116 1.19 18.25 17.69
C THR A 116 0.38 18.29 18.99
N ARG A 117 -0.79 18.93 18.96
CA ARG A 117 -1.71 19.07 20.10
C ARG A 117 -3.06 18.44 19.81
N VAL A 118 -3.75 18.08 20.89
CA VAL A 118 -5.15 17.66 20.80
C VAL A 118 -5.99 18.81 20.21
N ASN A 119 -6.93 18.46 19.35
CA ASN A 119 -7.76 19.35 18.53
C ASN A 119 -7.09 20.02 17.33
N GLU A 120 -5.83 19.74 17.03
CA GLU A 120 -5.22 20.19 15.77
C GLU A 120 -5.62 19.28 14.61
N ASN A 121 -5.64 19.86 13.40
CA ASN A 121 -5.75 19.08 12.17
C ASN A 121 -4.36 18.68 11.72
N VAL A 122 -4.20 17.41 11.36
CA VAL A 122 -2.91 16.87 10.89
C VAL A 122 -3.11 16.08 9.61
N GLU A 123 -2.08 16.07 8.78
CA GLU A 123 -1.92 15.22 7.62
C GLU A 123 -0.80 14.22 7.92
N VAL A 124 -1.12 12.93 7.75
CA VAL A 124 -0.23 11.82 8.06
C VAL A 124 -0.10 10.96 6.83
N PHE A 125 1.13 10.65 6.44
CA PHE A 125 1.41 9.66 5.41
C PHE A 125 2.28 8.55 5.99
N GLY A 126 1.81 7.31 5.89
CA GLY A 126 2.51 6.15 6.44
C GLY A 126 1.96 4.84 5.91
N LYS A 127 2.33 3.74 6.56
CA LYS A 127 1.92 2.39 6.16
C LYS A 127 0.83 1.87 7.06
N ILE A 128 -0.20 1.26 6.48
CA ILE A 128 -1.22 0.55 7.24
C ILE A 128 -0.62 -0.77 7.72
N THR A 129 -0.39 -0.91 9.01
CA THR A 129 0.17 -2.13 9.62
C THR A 129 -0.93 -3.00 10.21
N ARG A 130 -2.03 -2.39 10.67
CA ARG A 130 -3.22 -3.06 11.18
C ARG A 130 -4.48 -2.31 10.74
N LYS A 131 -5.63 -2.93 10.95
CA LYS A 131 -6.93 -2.27 10.71
C LYS A 131 -7.00 -0.98 11.52
N ASN A 132 -7.25 0.14 10.85
CA ASN A 132 -7.31 1.48 11.45
C ASN A 132 -6.00 1.94 12.14
N GLU A 133 -4.85 1.38 11.75
CA GLU A 133 -3.55 1.74 12.32
C GLU A 133 -2.58 2.11 11.20
N ILE A 134 -2.01 3.31 11.29
CA ILE A 134 -0.97 3.80 10.39
C ILE A 134 0.33 3.88 11.17
N THR A 135 1.33 3.11 10.78
CA THR A 135 2.69 3.21 11.34
C THR A 135 3.55 4.09 10.46
N LEU A 136 4.20 5.07 11.07
CA LEU A 136 5.20 5.90 10.40
C LEU A 136 6.55 5.18 10.35
N CYS A 137 7.39 5.58 9.40
CA CYS A 137 8.76 5.06 9.19
C CYS A 137 8.86 3.63 8.62
N ASP A 138 7.76 2.86 8.62
CA ASP A 138 7.64 1.56 7.93
C ASP A 138 7.42 1.67 6.41
N SER A 139 7.44 2.89 5.87
CA SER A 139 7.20 3.24 4.47
C SER A 139 8.43 3.95 3.88
N GLN A 140 8.64 3.87 2.57
CA GLN A 140 9.73 4.64 1.92
C GLN A 140 9.50 6.15 2.01
N LYS A 141 8.22 6.55 1.98
CA LYS A 141 7.76 7.92 2.14
C LYS A 141 6.88 7.98 3.39
N TYR A 142 7.16 8.88 4.31
CA TYR A 142 6.36 9.08 5.51
C TYR A 142 6.56 10.50 6.02
N TYR A 143 5.51 11.03 6.65
CA TYR A 143 5.57 12.30 7.38
C TYR A 143 4.37 12.44 8.31
N LEU A 144 4.53 13.35 9.26
CA LEU A 144 3.47 13.91 10.11
C LEU A 144 3.54 15.43 9.95
N LYS A 145 2.44 16.05 9.53
CA LYS A 145 2.38 17.49 9.26
C LYS A 145 1.17 18.10 9.96
N ILE A 146 1.39 19.15 10.73
CA ILE A 146 0.33 19.96 11.32
C ILE A 146 -0.23 20.89 10.23
N LEU A 147 -1.55 20.87 10.05
CA LEU A 147 -2.25 21.71 9.10
C LEU A 147 -2.67 23.03 9.79
N PRO A 148 -2.59 24.17 9.11
CA PRO A 148 -3.09 25.43 9.65
C PRO A 148 -4.60 25.35 9.85
N SER A 149 -5.04 25.77 11.03
CA SER A 149 -6.45 25.87 11.43
C SER A 149 -7.16 27.03 10.77
#